data_AF-A0A507QSK0-F1
#
_entry.id   AF-A0A507QSK0-F1
#
_cell.length_a   1.000
_cell.length_b   1.000
_cell.length_c   1.000
_cell.angle_alpha   90.00
_cell.angle_beta   90.00
_cell.angle_gamma   90.00
#
_symmetry.space_group_name_H-M   'P 1'
#
loop_
_entity.id
_entity.type
_entity.pdbx_description
1 polymer ?
#
loop_
_entity_poly.entity_id
_entity_poly.type
_entity_poly.pdbx_seq_one_letter_code
_entity_poly.pdbx_strand_id
1 'polypeptide(L)'
;MVAPAVPELYEEEDIYAAIDARTESLQNLRELGPPDLAYLVKQHKTHPDRQTGVYHHVTGIDASSSASLAAYVNTLTYSPLDKTHKVVSGIYCCYNASSHLDMRVEVKIPGSLESSCMDERGDKRVATDALWLETFLCAILRAYWYADDGSGDAIRKIVGVRRFNPITNTEMEHKFLDAAERLFFMGRQLSSDPVTQVPNTVSNHLTSGLLKYIHTTGRYTSGINLFEKLRTRDVEVSSLLARVLVMADEEVQARLSAKAREKGSWL
;
A
#
# COMPACT_ATOMS: atom_id res chain seq x y z
N MET A 1 11.94 24.99 2.30
CA MET A 1 12.21 23.54 2.37
C MET A 1 12.69 23.08 1.01
N VAL A 2 13.85 22.44 0.92
CA VAL A 2 14.34 21.83 -0.33
C VAL A 2 13.43 20.63 -0.62
N ALA A 3 12.69 20.67 -1.73
CA ALA A 3 11.93 19.51 -2.16
C ALA A 3 12.92 18.39 -2.51
N PRO A 4 12.81 17.19 -1.93
CA PRO A 4 13.69 16.08 -2.27
C PRO A 4 13.55 15.75 -3.76
N ALA A 5 14.67 15.47 -4.42
CA ALA A 5 14.69 15.15 -5.84
C ALA A 5 13.74 13.98 -6.14
N VAL A 6 12.96 14.12 -7.22
CA VAL A 6 12.10 13.06 -7.74
C VAL A 6 12.94 12.25 -8.73
N PRO A 7 13.13 10.93 -8.51
CA PRO A 7 13.77 10.08 -9.51
C PRO A 7 12.93 10.08 -10.79
N GLU A 8 13.57 10.11 -11.94
CA GLU A 8 12.90 9.99 -13.24
C GLU A 8 13.59 8.89 -14.04
N LEU A 9 12.87 7.80 -14.30
CA LEU A 9 13.25 6.77 -15.26
C LEU A 9 12.62 7.13 -16.59
N TYR A 10 13.45 7.33 -17.61
CA TYR A 10 13.00 7.73 -18.94
C TYR A 10 12.70 6.50 -19.78
N GLU A 11 11.61 6.54 -20.53
CA GLU A 11 11.34 5.59 -21.61
C GLU A 11 11.96 6.12 -22.91
N GLU A 12 12.78 5.30 -23.56
CA GLU A 12 13.57 5.72 -24.74
C GLU A 12 12.80 5.58 -26.07
N GLU A 13 11.98 4.54 -26.22
CA GLU A 13 11.31 4.21 -27.49
C GLU A 13 9.79 4.37 -27.42
N ASP A 14 9.14 3.64 -26.51
CA ASP A 14 7.67 3.55 -26.44
C ASP A 14 7.13 4.20 -25.16
N ILE A 15 6.32 5.25 -25.34
CA ILE A 15 5.56 5.88 -24.25
C ILE A 15 4.53 4.87 -23.74
N TYR A 16 4.46 4.71 -22.42
CA TYR A 16 3.58 3.80 -21.67
C TYR A 16 4.09 2.35 -21.56
N ALA A 17 5.31 2.05 -22.01
CA ALA A 17 5.89 0.72 -21.89
C ALA A 17 5.87 0.16 -20.46
N ALA A 18 6.13 0.99 -19.45
CA ALA A 18 6.07 0.60 -18.04
C ALA A 18 4.64 0.30 -17.55
N ILE A 19 3.63 0.98 -18.10
CA ILE A 19 2.22 0.75 -17.78
C ILE A 19 1.75 -0.56 -18.42
N ASP A 20 2.17 -0.82 -19.65
CA ASP A 20 1.85 -2.05 -20.38
C ASP A 20 2.52 -3.26 -19.72
N ALA A 21 3.83 -3.18 -19.44
CA ALA A 21 4.56 -4.20 -18.69
C ALA A 21 3.93 -4.47 -17.30
N ARG A 22 3.45 -3.43 -16.62
CA ARG A 22 2.71 -3.59 -15.35
C ARG A 22 1.41 -4.36 -15.57
N THR A 23 0.66 -4.06 -16.63
CA THR A 23 -0.60 -4.75 -16.97
C THR A 23 -0.36 -6.23 -17.28
N GLU A 24 0.65 -6.54 -18.08
CA GLU A 24 1.04 -7.93 -18.41
C GLU A 24 1.46 -8.72 -17.17
N SER A 25 2.09 -8.05 -16.19
CA SER A 25 2.52 -8.69 -14.96
C SER A 25 1.39 -9.07 -13.99
N LEU A 26 0.17 -8.50 -14.15
CA LEU A 26 -0.92 -8.61 -13.16
C LEU A 26 -1.27 -10.06 -12.81
N GLN A 27 -1.33 -10.95 -13.80
CA GLN A 27 -1.65 -12.38 -13.62
C GLN A 27 -0.64 -13.12 -12.73
N ASN A 28 0.59 -12.63 -12.70
CA ASN A 28 1.71 -13.24 -12.00
C ASN A 28 2.00 -12.58 -10.65
N LEU A 29 1.28 -11.51 -10.30
CA LEU A 29 1.45 -10.85 -9.01
C LEU A 29 0.99 -11.74 -7.87
N ARG A 30 1.76 -11.73 -6.79
CA ARG A 30 1.52 -12.48 -5.56
C ARG A 30 1.73 -11.57 -4.36
N GLU A 31 1.30 -12.05 -3.18
CA GLU A 31 1.49 -11.36 -1.90
C GLU A 31 0.89 -9.94 -1.95
N LEU A 32 1.55 -8.95 -1.33
CA LEU A 32 1.15 -7.55 -1.38
C LEU A 32 1.45 -6.88 -2.73
N GLY A 33 2.08 -7.57 -3.68
CA GLY A 33 2.38 -7.04 -5.02
C GLY A 33 3.51 -5.99 -5.07
N PRO A 34 3.67 -5.34 -6.24
CA PRO A 34 4.76 -4.41 -6.50
C PRO A 34 4.51 -3.06 -5.84
N PRO A 35 5.55 -2.23 -5.65
CA PRO A 35 5.38 -0.81 -5.32
C PRO A 35 4.41 -0.12 -6.29
N ASP A 36 3.84 0.98 -5.82
CA ASP A 36 3.00 1.81 -6.65
C ASP A 36 3.85 2.45 -7.75
N LEU A 37 3.24 2.72 -8.90
CA LEU A 37 3.90 3.32 -10.06
C LEU A 37 3.28 4.70 -10.29
N ALA A 38 4.11 5.72 -10.37
CA ALA A 38 3.70 7.04 -10.83
C ALA A 38 4.38 7.32 -12.17
N TYR A 39 3.57 7.47 -13.20
CA TYR A 39 3.97 7.67 -14.58
C TYR A 39 3.55 9.07 -15.02
N LEU A 40 4.38 9.77 -15.77
CA LEU A 40 4.13 11.12 -16.28
C LEU A 40 4.46 11.17 -17.76
N VAL A 41 3.63 11.86 -18.53
CA VAL A 41 3.97 12.27 -19.90
C VAL A 41 4.42 13.72 -19.86
N LYS A 42 5.66 13.94 -20.27
CA LYS A 42 6.25 15.25 -20.44
C LYS A 42 6.21 15.65 -21.92
N GLN A 43 5.88 16.90 -22.19
CA GLN A 43 5.85 17.48 -23.53
C GLN A 43 6.80 18.67 -23.59
N HIS A 44 7.60 18.76 -24.66
CA HIS A 44 8.49 19.90 -24.86
C HIS A 44 7.68 21.20 -25.09
N LYS A 45 8.06 22.30 -24.43
CA LYS A 45 7.31 23.57 -24.48
C LYS A 45 7.25 24.20 -25.87
N THR A 46 8.30 24.03 -26.67
CA THR A 46 8.37 24.58 -28.04
C THR A 46 8.10 23.55 -29.13
N HIS A 47 8.08 22.25 -28.80
CA HIS A 47 7.88 21.14 -29.75
C HIS A 47 6.82 20.18 -29.21
N PRO A 48 5.52 20.51 -29.35
CA PRO A 48 4.44 19.73 -28.75
C PRO A 48 4.35 18.27 -29.24
N ASP A 49 4.88 18.00 -30.43
CA ASP A 49 5.02 16.67 -31.02
C ASP A 49 6.03 15.78 -30.27
N ARG A 50 6.97 16.38 -29.52
CA ARG A 50 7.96 15.64 -28.74
C ARG A 50 7.46 15.41 -27.32
N GLN A 51 7.03 14.18 -27.09
CA GLN A 51 6.64 13.68 -25.78
C GLN A 51 7.63 12.64 -25.28
N THR A 52 7.79 12.57 -23.96
CA THR A 52 8.65 11.61 -23.28
C THR A 52 7.93 11.05 -22.08
N GLY A 53 7.91 9.72 -21.97
CA GLY A 53 7.44 8.99 -20.80
C GLY A 53 8.49 9.02 -19.71
N VAL A 54 8.08 9.37 -18.49
CA VAL A 54 8.94 9.20 -17.31
C VAL A 54 8.14 8.57 -16.18
N TYR A 55 8.78 7.73 -15.38
CA TYR A 55 8.14 7.12 -14.24
C TYR A 55 9.09 6.93 -13.07
N HIS A 56 8.49 6.69 -11.90
CA HIS A 56 9.20 6.26 -10.71
C HIS A 56 8.28 5.38 -9.85
N HIS A 57 8.91 4.59 -8.99
CA HIS A 57 8.18 3.78 -8.02
C HIS A 57 7.92 4.58 -6.75
N VAL A 58 6.83 4.29 -6.06
CA VAL A 58 6.50 4.97 -4.82
C VAL A 58 5.80 4.04 -3.84
N THR A 59 6.00 4.28 -2.54
CA THR A 59 5.30 3.60 -1.45
C THR A 59 4.93 4.63 -0.38
N GLY A 60 3.82 4.39 0.31
CA GLY A 60 3.37 5.21 1.43
C GLY A 60 2.61 6.48 1.08
N ILE A 61 2.09 6.58 -0.16
CA ILE A 61 1.09 7.60 -0.51
C ILE A 61 -0.28 7.16 -0.01
N ASP A 62 -1.10 8.12 0.39
CA ASP A 62 -2.49 7.88 0.76
C ASP A 62 -3.31 7.43 -0.47
N ALA A 63 -3.67 6.15 -0.50
CA ALA A 63 -4.51 5.53 -1.53
C ALA A 63 -5.98 5.38 -1.10
N SER A 64 -6.47 6.21 -0.17
CA SER A 64 -7.88 6.19 0.28
C SER A 64 -8.87 6.72 -0.75
N SER A 65 -8.41 7.47 -1.75
CA SER A 65 -9.28 8.01 -2.80
C SER A 65 -8.49 8.36 -4.07
N SER A 66 -9.22 8.49 -5.18
CA SER A 66 -8.65 9.02 -6.42
C SER A 66 -8.14 10.45 -6.27
N ALA A 67 -8.78 11.27 -5.44
CA ALA A 67 -8.36 12.64 -5.15
C ALA A 67 -7.00 12.69 -4.43
N SER A 68 -6.76 11.82 -3.44
CA SER A 68 -5.47 11.73 -2.74
C SER A 68 -4.33 11.36 -3.69
N LEU A 69 -4.56 10.40 -4.59
CA LEU A 69 -3.58 9.99 -5.59
C LEU A 69 -3.34 11.08 -6.65
N ALA A 70 -4.40 11.73 -7.11
CA ALA A 70 -4.29 12.87 -8.03
C ALA A 70 -3.53 14.05 -7.40
N ALA A 71 -3.73 14.30 -6.10
CA ALA A 71 -2.98 15.31 -5.36
C ALA A 71 -1.47 15.00 -5.37
N TYR A 72 -1.08 13.74 -5.20
CA TYR A 72 0.31 13.33 -5.35
C TYR A 72 0.84 13.60 -6.77
N VAL A 73 0.13 13.17 -7.81
CA VAL A 73 0.51 13.43 -9.21
C VAL A 73 0.69 14.94 -9.46
N ASN A 74 -0.21 15.76 -8.92
CA ASN A 74 -0.13 17.22 -9.03
C ASN A 74 1.15 17.80 -8.42
N THR A 75 1.71 17.20 -7.35
CA THR A 75 3.00 17.63 -6.79
C THR A 75 4.18 17.43 -7.75
N LEU A 76 4.02 16.58 -8.77
CA LEU A 76 5.05 16.24 -9.74
C LEU A 76 4.97 17.11 -11.01
N THR A 77 3.91 17.87 -11.18
CA THR A 77 3.64 18.65 -12.40
C THR A 77 4.61 19.81 -12.60
N TYR A 78 5.16 20.31 -11.49
CA TYR A 78 6.11 21.42 -11.49
C TYR A 78 7.47 20.94 -11.00
N SER A 79 8.43 20.85 -11.92
CA SER A 79 9.84 20.67 -11.59
C SER A 79 10.58 22.00 -11.77
N PRO A 80 11.20 22.57 -10.72
CA PRO A 80 11.99 23.79 -10.85
C PRO A 80 13.26 23.59 -11.70
N LEU A 81 13.69 22.33 -11.88
CA LEU A 81 14.88 21.95 -12.63
C LEU A 81 14.58 21.82 -14.13
N ASP A 82 13.40 21.31 -14.49
CA ASP A 82 12.99 21.09 -15.87
C ASP A 82 12.26 22.30 -16.45
N LYS A 83 13.01 23.20 -17.07
CA LYS A 83 12.46 24.41 -17.69
C LYS A 83 11.95 24.20 -19.10
N THR A 84 12.29 23.09 -19.75
CA THR A 84 12.03 22.84 -21.17
C THR A 84 10.77 22.03 -21.40
N HIS A 85 10.37 21.17 -20.46
CA HIS A 85 9.16 20.36 -20.56
C HIS A 85 8.04 20.86 -19.64
N LYS A 86 6.81 20.48 -19.99
CA LYS A 86 5.64 20.58 -19.13
C LYS A 86 5.02 19.19 -18.99
N VAL A 87 4.46 18.87 -17.83
CA VAL A 87 3.70 17.63 -17.64
C VAL A 87 2.30 17.82 -18.22
N VAL A 88 1.89 16.91 -19.11
CA VAL A 88 0.57 16.97 -19.79
C VAL A 88 -0.37 15.87 -19.34
N SER A 89 0.16 14.76 -18.82
CA SER A 89 -0.61 13.65 -18.26
C SER A 89 0.18 12.98 -17.14
N GLY A 90 -0.53 12.37 -16.20
CA GLY A 90 0.06 11.48 -15.21
C GLY A 90 -0.87 10.32 -14.87
N ILE A 91 -0.31 9.16 -14.60
CA ILE A 91 -1.03 7.95 -14.19
C ILE A 91 -0.42 7.46 -12.88
N TYR A 92 -1.25 7.25 -11.86
CA TYR A 92 -0.87 6.58 -10.64
C TYR A 92 -1.49 5.18 -10.60
N CYS A 93 -0.66 4.15 -10.42
CA CYS A 93 -1.10 2.76 -10.29
C CYS A 93 -0.83 2.23 -8.88
N CYS A 94 -1.86 1.74 -8.21
CA CYS A 94 -1.80 1.13 -6.89
C CYS A 94 -2.43 -0.26 -6.94
N TYR A 95 -1.65 -1.30 -6.63
CA TYR A 95 -2.16 -2.67 -6.68
C TYR A 95 -2.98 -2.99 -5.41
N ASN A 96 -4.20 -3.46 -5.59
CA ASN A 96 -5.06 -4.01 -4.55
C ASN A 96 -4.88 -5.54 -4.54
N ALA A 97 -4.16 -6.02 -3.53
CA ALA A 97 -3.86 -7.44 -3.36
C ALA A 97 -5.06 -8.26 -2.87
N SER A 98 -6.07 -7.65 -2.24
CA SER A 98 -7.27 -8.37 -1.77
C SER A 98 -8.15 -8.82 -2.95
N SER A 99 -8.35 -7.93 -3.92
CA SER A 99 -9.21 -8.16 -5.08
C SER A 99 -8.45 -8.50 -6.37
N HIS A 100 -7.11 -8.54 -6.32
CA HIS A 100 -6.23 -8.75 -7.48
C HIS A 100 -6.50 -7.75 -8.62
N LEU A 101 -6.66 -6.47 -8.26
CA LEU A 101 -6.93 -5.38 -9.21
C LEU A 101 -5.84 -4.32 -9.13
N ASP A 102 -5.53 -3.68 -10.24
CA ASP A 102 -4.64 -2.51 -10.28
C ASP A 102 -5.47 -1.24 -10.38
N MET A 103 -5.55 -0.47 -9.29
CA MET A 103 -6.26 0.80 -9.25
C MET A 103 -5.45 1.86 -9.98
N ARG A 104 -6.05 2.52 -10.97
CA ARG A 104 -5.40 3.52 -11.80
C ARG A 104 -6.12 4.86 -11.73
N VAL A 105 -5.35 5.91 -11.50
CA VAL A 105 -5.82 7.30 -11.52
C VAL A 105 -5.07 8.04 -12.59
N GLU A 106 -5.77 8.44 -13.65
CA GLU A 106 -5.24 9.21 -14.76
C GLU A 106 -5.64 10.69 -14.58
N VAL A 107 -4.64 11.55 -14.65
CA VAL A 107 -4.75 13.01 -14.54
C VAL A 107 -4.29 13.62 -15.86
N LYS A 108 -5.18 14.22 -16.64
CA LYS A 108 -4.81 15.03 -17.80
C LYS A 108 -4.75 16.49 -17.41
N ILE A 109 -3.70 17.18 -17.85
CA ILE A 109 -3.38 18.52 -17.43
C ILE A 109 -3.47 19.49 -18.61
N PRO A 110 -4.34 20.51 -18.54
CA PRO A 110 -5.36 20.75 -17.51
C PRO A 110 -6.63 19.89 -17.74
N GLY A 111 -7.27 19.47 -16.66
CA GLY A 111 -8.73 19.39 -16.66
C GLY A 111 -9.42 18.03 -16.80
N SER A 112 -8.76 16.88 -16.67
CA SER A 112 -9.53 15.66 -16.41
C SER A 112 -8.88 14.75 -15.38
N LEU A 113 -9.73 14.14 -14.55
CA LEU A 113 -9.37 13.12 -13.58
C LEU A 113 -10.26 11.91 -13.86
N GLU A 114 -9.65 10.79 -14.21
CA GLU A 114 -10.34 9.52 -14.43
C GLU A 114 -9.77 8.47 -13.47
N SER A 115 -10.64 7.67 -12.88
CA SER A 115 -10.23 6.55 -12.02
C SER A 115 -10.91 5.26 -12.46
N SER A 116 -10.12 4.22 -12.62
CA SER A 116 -10.59 2.89 -12.99
C SER A 116 -9.75 1.82 -12.29
N CYS A 117 -10.19 0.58 -12.30
CA CYS A 117 -9.36 -0.55 -11.90
C CYS A 117 -9.18 -1.51 -13.08
N MET A 118 -7.99 -2.06 -13.20
CA MET A 118 -7.64 -3.06 -14.21
C MET A 118 -7.63 -4.43 -13.55
N ASP A 119 -8.30 -5.41 -14.15
CA ASP A 119 -8.19 -6.79 -13.71
C ASP A 119 -7.02 -7.53 -14.36
N GLU A 120 -6.82 -8.78 -13.97
CA GLU A 120 -5.75 -9.65 -14.49
C GLU A 120 -5.83 -9.91 -16.00
N ARG A 121 -6.98 -9.65 -16.64
CA ARG A 121 -7.18 -9.76 -18.09
C ARG A 121 -6.88 -8.45 -18.82
N GLY A 122 -6.65 -7.37 -18.07
CA GLY A 122 -6.50 -6.01 -18.60
C GLY A 122 -7.84 -5.31 -18.85
N ASP A 123 -8.96 -5.84 -18.34
CA ASP A 123 -10.27 -5.22 -18.53
C ASP A 123 -10.48 -4.10 -17.51
N LYS A 124 -10.98 -2.95 -17.99
CA LYS A 124 -11.33 -1.78 -17.17
C LYS A 124 -12.63 -2.02 -16.40
N ARG A 125 -12.59 -1.75 -15.10
CA ARG A 125 -13.73 -1.83 -14.18
C ARG A 125 -13.88 -0.54 -13.36
N VAL A 126 -15.05 -0.37 -12.76
CA VAL A 126 -15.37 0.79 -11.92
C VAL A 126 -14.71 0.62 -10.55
N ALA A 127 -13.97 1.65 -10.14
CA ALA A 127 -13.34 1.74 -8.83
C ALA A 127 -14.35 2.15 -7.75
N THR A 128 -14.97 1.18 -7.07
CA THR A 128 -15.94 1.42 -5.99
C THR A 128 -15.28 1.82 -4.68
N ASP A 129 -16.03 2.40 -3.75
CA ASP A 129 -15.52 2.80 -2.42
C ASP A 129 -14.96 1.62 -1.62
N ALA A 130 -15.55 0.43 -1.77
CA ALA A 130 -15.04 -0.79 -1.16
C ALA A 130 -13.64 -1.16 -1.69
N LEU A 131 -13.43 -1.05 -3.00
CA LEU A 131 -12.12 -1.28 -3.61
C LEU A 131 -11.10 -0.23 -3.16
N TRP A 132 -11.50 1.03 -2.98
CA TRP A 132 -10.62 2.06 -2.43
C TRP A 132 -10.22 1.78 -0.98
N LEU A 133 -11.14 1.30 -0.14
CA LEU A 133 -10.84 0.89 1.23
C LEU A 133 -9.82 -0.25 1.29
N GLU A 134 -9.99 -1.28 0.45
CA GLU A 134 -9.02 -2.37 0.32
C GLU A 134 -7.66 -1.87 -0.18
N THR A 135 -7.67 -0.99 -1.18
CA THR A 135 -6.46 -0.43 -1.80
C THR A 135 -5.67 0.40 -0.79
N PHE A 136 -6.36 1.22 0.00
CA PHE A 136 -5.77 1.98 1.10
C PHE A 136 -5.05 1.07 2.09
N LEU A 137 -5.72 0.01 2.54
CA LEU A 137 -5.12 -0.96 3.45
C LEU A 137 -3.91 -1.65 2.81
N CYS A 138 -4.03 -2.12 1.56
CA CYS A 138 -2.93 -2.74 0.81
C CYS A 138 -1.72 -1.81 0.67
N ALA A 139 -1.94 -0.54 0.34
CA ALA A 139 -0.87 0.45 0.15
C ALA A 139 -0.08 0.69 1.44
N ILE A 140 -0.76 0.78 2.60
CA ILE A 140 -0.11 0.92 3.90
C ILE A 140 0.68 -0.34 4.27
N LEU A 141 0.06 -1.52 4.16
CA LEU A 141 0.73 -2.79 4.45
C LEU A 141 1.97 -2.97 3.57
N ARG A 142 1.85 -2.64 2.28
CA ARG A 142 2.93 -2.69 1.31
C ARG A 142 4.04 -1.70 1.66
N ALA A 143 3.72 -0.49 2.10
CA ALA A 143 4.72 0.48 2.54
C ALA A 143 5.55 -0.04 3.74
N TYR A 144 4.90 -0.64 4.75
CA TYR A 144 5.62 -1.28 5.85
C TYR A 144 6.38 -2.53 5.42
N TRP A 145 5.89 -3.28 4.43
CA TRP A 145 6.55 -4.47 3.94
C TRP A 145 7.84 -4.15 3.16
N TYR A 146 7.83 -3.09 2.33
CA TYR A 146 9.01 -2.57 1.64
C TYR A 146 9.87 -1.62 2.49
N ALA A 147 9.45 -1.33 3.73
CA ALA A 147 10.23 -0.52 4.65
C ALA A 147 11.48 -1.29 5.10
N ASP A 148 12.61 -0.58 5.03
CA ASP A 148 13.88 -1.01 5.62
C ASP A 148 13.70 -1.16 7.14
N ASP A 149 14.13 -2.29 7.69
CA ASP A 149 14.15 -2.54 9.13
C ASP A 149 15.46 -2.05 9.78
N GLY A 150 16.34 -1.42 9.00
CA GLY A 150 17.61 -0.88 9.46
C GLY A 150 18.67 -1.95 9.71
N SER A 151 18.37 -3.22 9.42
CA SER A 151 19.32 -4.33 9.55
C SER A 151 20.41 -4.29 8.48
N GLY A 152 20.18 -3.61 7.36
CA GLY A 152 21.08 -3.57 6.21
C GLY A 152 21.05 -4.84 5.33
N ASP A 153 20.42 -5.93 5.78
CA ASP A 153 20.35 -7.21 5.08
C ASP A 153 19.18 -7.29 4.08
N ALA A 154 18.09 -6.55 4.33
CA ALA A 154 16.80 -6.76 3.68
C ALA A 154 16.27 -5.55 2.87
N ILE A 155 17.12 -4.61 2.46
CA ILE A 155 16.65 -3.52 1.58
C ILE A 155 16.28 -4.12 0.23
N ARG A 156 14.97 -4.27 -0.02
CA ARG A 156 14.44 -4.54 -1.35
C ARG A 156 14.84 -3.39 -2.27
N LYS A 157 15.92 -3.60 -3.03
CA LYS A 157 16.48 -2.62 -3.95
C LYS A 157 15.52 -2.41 -5.12
N ILE A 158 14.69 -1.39 -5.00
CA ILE A 158 13.82 -0.93 -6.08
C ILE A 158 14.48 0.32 -6.67
N VAL A 159 14.76 0.27 -7.96
CA VAL A 159 15.36 1.40 -8.69
C VAL A 159 14.35 2.54 -8.75
N GLY A 160 14.79 3.78 -8.55
CA GLY A 160 13.93 4.96 -8.68
C GLY A 160 12.71 4.97 -7.74
N VAL A 161 12.81 4.39 -6.53
CA VAL A 161 11.69 4.36 -5.57
C VAL A 161 11.73 5.54 -4.60
N ARG A 162 10.55 6.13 -4.37
CA ARG A 162 10.29 7.07 -3.27
C ARG A 162 9.56 6.35 -2.14
N ARG A 163 10.07 6.46 -0.91
CA ARG A 163 9.44 5.87 0.27
C ARG A 163 8.94 6.99 1.17
N PHE A 164 7.65 7.00 1.44
CA PHE A 164 7.01 7.89 2.38
C PHE A 164 6.57 7.11 3.62
N ASN A 165 6.48 7.79 4.75
CA ASN A 165 5.79 7.24 5.91
C ASN A 165 4.28 7.25 5.60
N PRO A 166 3.60 6.09 5.51
CA PRO A 166 2.16 6.03 5.21
C PRO A 166 1.28 6.61 6.32
N ILE A 167 1.77 6.66 7.57
CA ILE A 167 1.01 7.13 8.73
C ILE A 167 1.76 8.31 9.35
N THR A 168 1.38 9.51 8.93
CA THR A 168 2.05 10.76 9.33
C THR A 168 1.38 11.49 10.49
N ASN A 169 0.14 11.13 10.82
CA ASN A 169 -0.65 11.78 11.87
C ASN A 169 -1.69 10.80 12.47
N THR A 170 -2.31 11.23 13.58
CA THR A 170 -3.28 10.42 14.33
C THR A 170 -4.58 10.18 13.56
N GLU A 171 -5.02 11.09 12.70
CA GLU A 171 -6.20 10.87 11.86
C GLU A 171 -5.98 9.71 10.88
N MET A 172 -4.80 9.65 10.25
CA MET A 172 -4.42 8.57 9.34
C MET A 172 -4.27 7.24 10.09
N GLU A 173 -3.72 7.26 11.32
CA GLU A 173 -3.68 6.09 12.20
C GLU A 173 -5.09 5.56 12.48
N HIS A 174 -6.04 6.42 12.86
CA HIS A 174 -7.41 6.00 13.09
C HIS A 174 -8.08 5.42 11.84
N LYS A 175 -7.89 6.03 10.66
CA LYS A 175 -8.39 5.50 9.39
C LYS A 175 -7.80 4.13 9.07
N PHE A 176 -6.50 3.96 9.29
CA PHE A 176 -5.82 2.68 9.09
C PHE A 176 -6.38 1.58 10.00
N LEU A 177 -6.52 1.86 11.30
CA LEU A 177 -7.03 0.88 12.26
C LEU A 177 -8.51 0.54 12.01
N ASP A 178 -9.35 1.51 11.62
CA ASP A 178 -10.74 1.27 11.23
C ASP A 178 -10.83 0.41 9.94
N ALA A 179 -10.02 0.71 8.92
CA ALA A 179 -9.95 -0.11 7.71
C ALA A 179 -9.49 -1.53 8.01
N ALA A 180 -8.45 -1.68 8.85
CA ALA A 180 -7.94 -2.97 9.28
C ALA A 180 -8.98 -3.77 10.07
N GLU A 181 -9.76 -3.14 10.94
CA GLU A 181 -10.84 -3.79 11.68
C GLU A 181 -11.93 -4.31 10.74
N ARG A 182 -12.40 -3.47 9.80
CA ARG A 182 -13.46 -3.82 8.85
C ARG A 182 -13.07 -4.97 7.93
N LEU A 183 -11.83 -4.98 7.47
CA LEU A 183 -11.30 -5.96 6.52
C LEU A 183 -10.60 -7.15 7.19
N PHE A 184 -10.53 -7.18 8.53
CA PHE A 184 -9.72 -8.14 9.29
C PHE A 184 -9.98 -9.60 8.88
N PHE A 185 -11.25 -10.00 8.84
CA PHE A 185 -11.65 -11.37 8.55
C PHE A 185 -11.54 -11.74 7.07
N MET A 186 -11.39 -10.75 6.19
CA MET A 186 -11.05 -10.95 4.77
C MET A 186 -9.53 -11.00 4.55
N GLY A 187 -8.72 -10.71 5.58
CA GLY A 187 -7.26 -10.63 5.49
C GLY A 187 -6.56 -11.90 5.00
N ARG A 188 -7.22 -13.06 5.02
CA ARG A 188 -6.71 -14.30 4.40
C ARG A 188 -6.50 -14.17 2.89
N GLN A 189 -7.27 -13.31 2.23
CA GLN A 189 -7.14 -13.03 0.79
C GLN A 189 -5.80 -12.36 0.45
N LEU A 190 -5.19 -11.66 1.41
CA LEU A 190 -3.89 -11.00 1.21
C LEU A 190 -2.72 -11.97 1.23
N SER A 191 -2.92 -13.29 1.25
CA SER A 191 -1.87 -14.30 1.38
C SER A 191 -1.07 -14.17 2.70
N SER A 192 0.01 -14.94 2.82
CA SER A 192 0.94 -14.96 3.94
C SER A 192 2.38 -15.02 3.46
N ASP A 193 3.32 -14.84 4.39
CA ASP A 193 4.74 -15.09 4.15
C ASP A 193 4.99 -16.53 3.65
N PRO A 194 6.02 -16.77 2.80
CA PRO A 194 6.31 -18.10 2.24
C PRO A 194 6.51 -19.22 3.27
N VAL A 195 6.92 -18.90 4.50
CA VAL A 195 7.05 -19.88 5.58
C VAL A 195 5.69 -20.40 6.04
N THR A 196 4.64 -19.58 5.95
CA THR A 196 3.27 -19.98 6.26
C THR A 196 2.62 -20.61 5.03
N GLN A 197 2.39 -21.93 5.09
CA GLN A 197 1.82 -22.68 3.96
C GLN A 197 0.36 -22.30 3.62
N VAL A 198 -0.46 -22.03 4.63
CA VAL A 198 -1.89 -21.72 4.46
C VAL A 198 -2.24 -20.47 5.27
N PRO A 199 -2.63 -19.35 4.61
CA PRO A 199 -3.10 -18.16 5.29
C PRO A 199 -4.33 -18.48 6.16
N ASN A 200 -4.32 -18.01 7.40
CA ASN A 200 -5.45 -18.14 8.33
C ASN A 200 -5.77 -16.79 8.99
N THR A 201 -6.71 -16.75 9.93
CA THR A 201 -7.14 -15.48 10.56
C THR A 201 -5.99 -14.73 11.23
N VAL A 202 -4.99 -15.46 11.75
CA VAL A 202 -3.91 -14.90 12.57
C VAL A 202 -2.54 -14.91 11.89
N SER A 203 -2.43 -15.55 10.73
CA SER A 203 -1.21 -15.62 9.93
C SER A 203 -1.53 -15.26 8.49
N ASN A 204 -1.33 -13.99 8.15
CA ASN A 204 -1.51 -13.40 6.82
C ASN A 204 -0.78 -12.04 6.76
N HIS A 205 -0.68 -11.42 5.58
CA HIS A 205 0.03 -10.14 5.44
C HIS A 205 -0.61 -8.97 6.21
N LEU A 206 -1.94 -8.98 6.44
CA LEU A 206 -2.61 -7.96 7.26
C LEU A 206 -2.13 -8.03 8.71
N THR A 207 -2.20 -9.21 9.32
CA THR A 207 -1.79 -9.41 10.71
C THR A 207 -0.29 -9.14 10.91
N SER A 208 0.55 -9.61 9.98
CA SER A 208 1.98 -9.31 9.99
C SER A 208 2.26 -7.80 9.86
N GLY A 209 1.55 -7.10 8.97
CA GLY A 209 1.70 -5.66 8.80
C GLY A 209 1.21 -4.85 10.00
N LEU A 210 0.08 -5.24 10.62
CA LEU A 210 -0.41 -4.63 11.87
C LEU A 210 0.60 -4.79 13.00
N LEU A 211 1.15 -5.99 13.18
CA LEU A 211 2.16 -6.24 14.21
C LEU A 211 3.44 -5.46 13.93
N LYS A 212 3.90 -5.40 12.67
CA LYS A 212 5.06 -4.58 12.28
C LYS A 212 4.82 -3.11 12.58
N TYR A 213 3.63 -2.58 12.28
CA TYR A 213 3.25 -1.20 12.61
C TYR A 213 3.29 -0.92 14.11
N ILE A 214 2.61 -1.75 14.91
CA ILE A 214 2.52 -1.60 16.37
C ILE A 214 3.92 -1.63 16.99
N HIS A 215 4.74 -2.61 16.60
CA HIS A 215 6.10 -2.74 17.09
C HIS A 215 6.97 -1.54 16.71
N THR A 216 6.92 -1.10 15.44
CA THR A 216 7.77 0.00 14.94
C THR A 216 7.42 1.34 15.58
N THR A 217 6.14 1.57 15.89
CA THR A 217 5.66 2.86 16.41
C THR A 217 5.48 2.90 17.93
N GLY A 218 5.55 1.76 18.61
CA GLY A 218 5.27 1.65 20.04
C GLY A 218 3.79 1.89 20.40
N ARG A 219 2.87 1.85 19.43
CA ARG A 219 1.43 2.10 19.62
C ARG A 219 0.70 0.88 20.20
N TYR A 220 1.23 0.34 21.31
CA TYR A 220 0.73 -0.89 21.92
C TYR A 220 -0.72 -0.78 22.39
N THR A 221 -1.11 0.33 23.02
CA THR A 221 -2.49 0.55 23.49
C THR A 221 -3.50 0.48 22.34
N SER A 222 -3.19 1.09 21.20
CA SER A 222 -4.05 1.01 20.00
C SER A 222 -4.16 -0.44 19.50
N GLY A 223 -3.06 -1.17 19.47
CA GLY A 223 -3.02 -2.58 19.07
C GLY A 223 -3.80 -3.51 20.01
N ILE A 224 -3.64 -3.33 21.33
CA ILE A 224 -4.38 -4.08 22.35
C ILE A 224 -5.88 -3.86 22.18
N ASN A 225 -6.33 -2.60 22.09
CA ASN A 225 -7.75 -2.27 21.92
C ASN A 225 -8.34 -2.89 20.64
N LEU A 226 -7.61 -2.85 19.53
CA LEU A 226 -8.02 -3.46 18.27
C LEU A 226 -8.21 -4.98 18.42
N PHE A 227 -7.21 -5.69 18.94
CA PHE A 227 -7.28 -7.15 19.04
C PHE A 227 -8.22 -7.65 20.15
N GLU A 228 -8.41 -6.89 21.22
CA GLU A 228 -9.45 -7.15 22.22
C GLU A 228 -10.84 -7.11 21.58
N LYS A 229 -11.13 -6.07 20.80
CA LYS A 229 -12.40 -5.95 20.06
C LYS A 229 -12.59 -7.11 19.09
N LEU A 230 -11.57 -7.43 18.29
CA LEU A 230 -11.64 -8.52 17.30
C LEU A 230 -11.78 -9.90 17.95
N ARG A 231 -11.16 -10.15 19.11
CA ARG A 231 -11.26 -11.41 19.85
C ARG A 231 -12.69 -11.76 20.27
N THR A 232 -13.54 -10.76 20.48
CA THR A 232 -14.96 -11.00 20.78
C THR A 232 -15.71 -11.71 19.65
N ARG A 233 -15.20 -11.62 18.41
CA ARG A 233 -15.78 -12.25 17.22
C ARG A 233 -15.11 -13.59 16.87
N ASP A 234 -13.82 -13.72 17.13
CA ASP A 234 -13.04 -14.95 16.89
C ASP A 234 -11.95 -15.13 17.94
N VAL A 235 -12.03 -16.23 18.69
CA VAL A 235 -11.10 -16.55 19.79
C VAL A 235 -9.66 -16.77 19.30
N GLU A 236 -9.44 -17.13 18.02
CA GLU A 236 -8.10 -17.33 17.47
C GLU A 236 -7.23 -16.07 17.60
N VAL A 237 -7.86 -14.89 17.50
CA VAL A 237 -7.22 -13.56 17.63
C VAL A 237 -6.52 -13.37 18.97
N SER A 238 -6.87 -14.14 20.01
CA SER A 238 -6.18 -14.13 21.31
C SER A 238 -4.66 -14.32 21.17
N SER A 239 -4.22 -15.07 20.15
CA SER A 239 -2.80 -15.27 19.86
C SER A 239 -2.09 -13.99 19.40
N LEU A 240 -2.76 -13.15 18.59
CA LEU A 240 -2.24 -11.85 18.17
C LEU A 240 -2.20 -10.87 19.34
N LEU A 241 -3.27 -10.83 20.14
CA LEU A 241 -3.33 -10.03 21.35
C LEU A 241 -2.18 -10.38 22.31
N ALA A 242 -1.94 -11.67 22.54
CA ALA A 242 -0.84 -12.12 23.39
C ALA A 242 0.53 -11.63 22.87
N ARG A 243 0.76 -11.65 21.54
CA ARG A 243 2.00 -11.11 20.94
C ARG A 243 2.16 -9.61 21.21
N VAL A 244 1.10 -8.82 21.06
CA VAL A 244 1.16 -7.38 21.35
C VAL A 244 1.40 -7.12 22.83
N LEU A 245 0.75 -7.86 23.72
CA LEU A 245 0.96 -7.73 25.17
C LEU A 245 2.40 -8.07 25.57
N VAL A 246 3.02 -9.08 24.96
CA VAL A 246 4.45 -9.36 25.15
C VAL A 246 5.32 -8.20 24.66
N MET A 247 5.02 -7.63 23.49
CA MET A 247 5.75 -6.44 22.98
C MET A 247 5.58 -5.20 23.87
N ALA A 248 4.52 -5.16 24.69
CA ALA A 248 4.21 -4.08 25.62
C ALA A 248 4.74 -4.33 27.05
N ASP A 249 5.56 -5.36 27.25
CA ASP A 249 6.07 -5.81 28.56
C ASP A 249 4.95 -6.25 29.55
N GLU A 250 3.78 -6.66 29.05
CA GLU A 250 2.62 -7.12 29.83
C GLU A 250 2.50 -8.67 29.84
N GLU A 251 3.59 -9.37 30.13
CA GLU A 251 3.68 -10.85 30.02
C GLU A 251 2.62 -11.62 30.83
N VAL A 252 2.25 -11.12 32.01
CA VAL A 252 1.23 -11.74 32.87
C VAL A 252 -0.12 -11.74 32.17
N GLN A 253 -0.49 -10.63 31.53
CA GLN A 253 -1.73 -10.52 30.77
C GLN A 253 -1.66 -11.34 29.48
N ALA A 254 -0.51 -11.35 28.81
CA ALA A 254 -0.29 -12.16 27.61
C ALA A 254 -0.56 -13.65 27.87
N ARG A 255 -0.06 -14.18 28.99
CA ARG A 255 -0.28 -15.59 29.38
C ARG A 255 -1.76 -15.90 29.62
N LEU A 256 -2.50 -14.97 30.22
CA LEU A 256 -3.94 -15.13 30.45
C LEU A 256 -4.72 -15.11 29.14
N SER A 257 -4.37 -14.21 28.22
CA SER A 257 -4.98 -14.14 26.88
C SER A 257 -4.76 -15.43 26.09
N ALA A 258 -3.53 -15.98 26.09
CA ALA A 258 -3.23 -17.23 25.38
C ALA A 258 -4.06 -18.43 25.90
N LYS A 259 -4.28 -18.52 27.21
CA LYS A 259 -5.11 -19.58 27.82
C LYS A 259 -6.59 -19.50 27.44
N ALA A 260 -7.11 -18.33 27.08
CA ALA A 260 -8.50 -18.19 26.63
C ALA A 260 -8.73 -18.98 25.32
N ARG A 261 -7.73 -19.04 24.43
CA ARG A 261 -7.75 -19.85 23.22
C ARG A 261 -7.87 -21.35 23.53
N GLU A 262 -7.11 -21.86 24.49
CA GLU A 262 -7.14 -23.28 24.87
C GLU A 262 -8.51 -23.70 25.41
N LYS A 263 -9.19 -22.83 26.17
CA LYS A 263 -10.53 -23.11 26.71
C LYS A 263 -11.63 -23.07 25.65
N GLY A 264 -11.51 -22.19 24.65
CA GLY A 264 -12.47 -22.09 23.55
C GLY A 264 -12.42 -23.25 22.55
N SER A 265 -11.33 -24.03 22.52
CA SER A 265 -11.16 -25.18 21.61
C SER A 265 -11.90 -26.46 22.04
N TRP A 266 -12.58 -26.45 23.20
CA TRP A 266 -13.32 -27.59 23.76
C TRP A 266 -14.86 -27.38 23.76
N LEU A 267 -15.35 -26.31 23.12
CA LEU A 267 -16.76 -26.03 22.87
C LEU A 267 -17.02 -26.06 21.37
#